data_AF-A0A9N9LRV9-F1
#
_entry.id   AF-A0A9N9LRV9-F1
#
_cell.length_a   1.000
_cell.length_b   1.000
_cell.length_c   1.000
_cell.angle_alpha   90.00
_cell.angle_beta   90.00
_cell.angle_gamma   90.00
#
_symmetry.space_group_name_H-M   'P 1'
#
loop_
_entity.id
_entity.type
_entity.pdbx_description
1 polymer ?
#
loop_
_entity_poly.entity_id
_entity_poly.type
_entity_poly.pdbx_seq_one_letter_code
_entity_poly.pdbx_strand_id
1 'polypeptide(L)'
;MKILVKLPLHVEKEDTNDDQSQNSDSSPDSDYEYMSSEESGDESESGEENDNHERESPPSKDPREAPPRVEFVGIQMIVSLKHLRLASPVFKARLKPGFREGDALRNNGYTEIYFPDDDPGAFYIVMAILHAYAGDIPWDLEIQELFELAIVVDKYKLLEAVA
;
A
#
# COMPACT_ATOMS: atom_id res chain seq x y z
N MET A 1 20.53 -1.46 6.39
CA MET A 1 19.48 -1.44 5.36
C MET A 1 18.27 -0.75 5.94
N LYS A 2 17.75 0.24 5.21
CA LYS A 2 16.61 1.07 5.61
C LYS A 2 15.48 0.88 4.61
N ILE A 3 14.23 0.99 5.04
CA ILE A 3 13.04 0.95 4.16
C ILE A 3 12.35 2.29 4.27
N LEU A 4 11.88 2.83 3.15
CA LEU A 4 10.95 3.95 3.14
C LEU A 4 9.52 3.41 3.14
N VAL A 5 8.78 3.72 4.19
CA VAL A 5 7.36 3.39 4.36
C VAL A 5 6.55 4.61 3.96
N LYS A 6 5.52 4.42 3.12
CA LYS A 6 4.60 5.47 2.69
C LYS A 6 3.17 5.07 3.07
N LEU A 7 2.49 5.91 3.86
CA LEU A 7 1.07 5.77 4.20
C LEU A 7 0.30 6.99 3.71
N PRO A 8 -0.79 6.83 2.92
CA PRO A 8 -1.59 7.95 2.47
C PRO A 8 -2.32 8.60 3.65
N LEU A 9 -2.48 9.92 3.63
CA LEU A 9 -3.46 10.59 4.48
C LEU A 9 -4.81 10.58 3.77
N HIS A 10 -5.87 10.12 4.45
CA HIS A 10 -7.23 10.29 3.94
C HIS A 10 -7.54 11.79 3.95
N VAL A 11 -7.52 12.39 2.76
CA VAL A 11 -8.16 13.69 2.54
C VAL A 11 -9.64 13.39 2.40
N GLU A 12 -10.43 13.73 3.43
CA GLU A 12 -11.89 13.70 3.29
C GLU A 12 -12.24 14.58 2.10
N LYS A 13 -12.76 13.94 1.04
CA LYS A 13 -13.38 14.67 -0.04
C LYS A 13 -14.74 15.10 0.52
N GLU A 14 -15.01 16.41 0.54
CA GLU A 14 -16.35 16.92 0.83
C GLU A 14 -17.33 16.27 -0.16
N ASP A 15 -18.12 15.32 0.33
CA ASP A 15 -19.20 14.71 -0.43
C ASP A 15 -20.32 15.75 -0.57
N THR A 16 -20.45 16.32 -1.76
CA THR A 16 -21.69 16.99 -2.17
C THR A 16 -22.81 15.96 -2.15
N ASN A 17 -23.62 16.00 -1.10
CA ASN A 17 -24.86 15.25 -0.95
C ASN A 17 -25.85 15.61 -2.07
N ASP A 18 -25.97 14.76 -3.09
CA ASP A 18 -27.20 14.62 -3.87
C ASP A 18 -27.94 13.38 -3.36
N ASP A 19 -28.92 13.65 -2.50
CA ASP A 19 -29.85 12.69 -1.92
C ASP A 19 -30.84 12.21 -2.99
N GLN A 20 -30.80 10.91 -3.31
CA GLN A 20 -31.96 10.20 -3.84
C GLN A 20 -31.97 8.76 -3.32
N SER A 21 -32.67 8.58 -2.20
CA SER A 21 -33.14 7.28 -1.73
C SER A 21 -33.97 6.57 -2.80
N GLN A 22 -33.74 5.27 -3.02
CA GLN A 22 -34.81 4.26 -3.14
C GLN A 22 -34.31 2.88 -2.68
N ASN A 23 -35.10 2.28 -1.78
CA ASN A 23 -34.96 0.95 -1.19
C ASN A 23 -35.34 -0.18 -2.18
N SER A 24 -34.68 -1.33 -2.04
CA SER A 24 -35.26 -2.70 -2.10
C SER A 24 -34.11 -3.68 -1.88
N ASP A 25 -33.88 -4.20 -0.68
CA ASP A 25 -34.44 -5.45 -0.17
C ASP A 25 -34.54 -6.57 -1.23
N SER A 26 -33.57 -7.49 -1.18
CA SER A 26 -33.66 -8.88 -1.66
C SER A 26 -32.40 -9.63 -1.24
N SER A 27 -32.49 -10.44 -0.18
CA SER A 27 -31.63 -11.63 -0.02
C SER A 27 -31.89 -12.61 -1.17
N PRO A 28 -30.88 -13.42 -1.54
CA PRO A 28 -31.02 -14.84 -1.20
C PRO A 28 -29.72 -15.55 -0.81
N ASP A 29 -29.95 -16.66 -0.11
CA ASP A 29 -29.03 -17.67 0.40
C ASP A 29 -28.13 -18.38 -0.63
N SER A 30 -27.10 -19.03 -0.05
CA SER A 30 -26.56 -20.36 -0.37
C SER A 30 -25.51 -20.54 -1.48
N ASP A 31 -24.30 -20.85 -1.00
CA ASP A 31 -23.48 -22.05 -1.26
C ASP A 31 -22.89 -22.37 -2.65
N TYR A 32 -21.79 -23.14 -2.58
CA TYR A 32 -21.06 -23.87 -3.63
C TYR A 32 -20.07 -23.03 -4.48
N GLU A 33 -18.85 -23.45 -4.84
CA GLU A 33 -17.97 -24.58 -4.52
C GLU A 33 -16.58 -24.25 -5.10
N TYR A 34 -15.54 -24.83 -4.54
CA TYR A 34 -14.13 -24.71 -4.96
C TYR A 34 -13.82 -25.68 -6.11
N MET A 35 -13.23 -25.22 -7.22
CA MET A 35 -12.41 -26.07 -8.11
C MET A 35 -11.30 -25.26 -8.80
N SER A 36 -10.13 -25.90 -8.78
CA SER A 36 -8.84 -25.52 -9.36
C SER A 36 -8.68 -26.18 -10.73
N SER A 37 -8.08 -25.49 -11.71
CA SER A 37 -7.06 -26.06 -12.61
C SER A 37 -6.55 -25.05 -13.64
N GLU A 38 -5.22 -25.06 -13.75
CA GLU A 38 -4.38 -24.57 -14.84
C GLU A 38 -4.81 -25.17 -16.20
N GLU A 39 -4.64 -24.46 -17.32
CA GLU A 39 -3.65 -24.82 -18.34
C GLU A 39 -3.58 -23.77 -19.47
N SER A 40 -2.41 -23.76 -20.10
CA SER A 40 -1.87 -22.98 -21.20
C SER A 40 -2.62 -23.03 -22.53
N GLY A 41 -2.43 -21.97 -23.31
CA GLY A 41 -2.64 -21.94 -24.76
C GLY A 41 -1.78 -20.84 -25.39
N ASP A 42 -0.63 -21.23 -25.92
CA ASP A 42 0.21 -20.48 -26.84
C ASP A 42 -0.42 -20.60 -28.24
N GLU A 43 -0.53 -19.49 -28.98
CA GLU A 43 -0.55 -19.50 -30.45
C GLU A 43 -0.32 -18.09 -31.02
N SER A 44 0.80 -17.98 -31.71
CA SER A 44 1.19 -16.91 -32.64
C SER A 44 0.41 -17.00 -33.95
N GLU A 45 -0.05 -15.88 -34.52
CA GLU A 45 0.15 -15.62 -35.96
C GLU A 45 0.04 -14.14 -36.34
N SER A 46 0.88 -13.80 -37.30
CA SER A 46 1.11 -12.54 -37.99
C SER A 46 -0.04 -12.08 -38.89
N GLY A 47 -0.19 -10.76 -39.03
CA GLY A 47 -0.93 -10.14 -40.12
C GLY A 47 -0.57 -8.66 -40.23
N GLU A 48 0.37 -8.34 -41.13
CA GLU A 48 0.67 -6.99 -41.58
C GLU A 48 -0.45 -6.51 -42.53
N GLU A 49 -1.09 -5.38 -42.24
CA GLU A 49 -1.66 -4.53 -43.28
C GLU A 49 -1.44 -3.05 -42.93
N ASN A 50 -0.82 -2.37 -43.89
CA ASN A 50 -0.47 -0.96 -43.86
C ASN A 50 -1.73 -0.11 -44.08
N ASP A 51 -1.97 0.88 -43.22
CA ASP A 51 -2.74 2.05 -43.63
C ASP A 51 -2.01 3.34 -43.25
N ASN A 52 -1.74 4.12 -44.28
CA ASN A 52 -1.04 5.39 -44.21
C ASN A 52 -2.05 6.45 -43.78
N HIS A 53 -2.00 6.88 -42.52
CA HIS A 53 -2.58 8.17 -42.14
C HIS A 53 -1.48 9.17 -41.80
N GLU A 54 -1.54 10.28 -42.52
CA GLU A 54 -0.57 11.36 -42.54
C GLU A 54 -0.30 11.93 -41.14
N ARG A 55 0.97 12.25 -40.94
CA ARG A 55 1.52 12.83 -39.71
C ARG A 55 0.87 14.19 -39.43
N GLU A 56 0.02 14.27 -38.42
CA GLU A 56 -0.07 15.48 -37.62
C GLU A 56 0.77 15.29 -36.36
N SER A 57 1.84 16.08 -36.29
CA SER A 57 2.69 16.11 -35.09
C SER A 57 1.85 16.67 -33.94
N PRO A 58 1.80 16.02 -32.77
CA PRO A 58 1.16 16.62 -31.61
C PRO A 58 1.82 17.98 -31.34
N PRO A 59 1.05 19.02 -30.96
CA PRO A 59 1.60 20.35 -30.74
C PRO A 59 2.74 20.26 -29.73
N SER A 60 3.91 20.75 -30.13
CA SER A 60 5.11 20.87 -29.29
C SER A 60 4.74 21.53 -27.97
N LYS A 61 4.62 20.72 -26.91
CA LYS A 61 4.60 21.22 -25.54
C LYS A 61 6.03 21.71 -25.26
N ASP A 62 6.15 22.97 -24.86
CA ASP A 62 7.40 23.60 -24.44
C ASP A 62 8.18 22.63 -23.53
N PRO A 63 9.47 22.32 -23.80
CA PRO A 63 10.28 21.39 -23.00
C PRO A 63 10.49 21.79 -21.52
N ARG A 64 9.81 22.82 -21.01
CA ARG A 64 10.05 23.40 -19.68
C ARG A 64 8.89 23.30 -18.70
N GLU A 65 7.80 22.63 -19.02
CA GLU A 65 6.88 22.16 -17.98
C GLU A 65 7.31 20.77 -17.54
N ALA A 66 8.06 20.72 -16.43
CA ALA A 66 8.16 19.48 -15.66
C ALA A 66 6.73 18.97 -15.42
N PRO A 67 6.46 17.66 -15.61
CA PRO A 67 5.16 17.10 -15.29
C PRO A 67 4.78 17.54 -13.87
N PRO A 68 3.50 17.91 -13.62
CA PRO A 68 3.08 18.29 -12.28
C PRO A 68 3.55 17.22 -11.32
N ARG A 69 4.37 17.62 -10.34
CA ARG A 69 4.78 16.70 -9.28
C ARG A 69 3.49 16.28 -8.60
N VAL A 70 3.10 15.03 -8.77
CA VAL A 70 2.05 14.44 -7.94
C VAL A 70 2.67 14.36 -6.55
N GLU A 71 2.47 15.39 -5.74
CA GLU A 71 2.99 15.43 -4.39
C GLU A 71 2.28 14.35 -3.58
N PHE A 72 3.06 13.46 -2.97
CA PHE A 72 2.51 12.45 -2.08
C PHE A 72 1.99 13.15 -0.83
N VAL A 73 0.67 13.17 -0.66
CA VAL A 73 0.00 13.67 0.55
C VAL A 73 -0.13 12.50 1.53
N GLY A 74 0.85 12.35 2.41
CA GLY A 74 0.88 11.25 3.37
C GLY A 74 2.11 11.22 4.27
N ILE A 75 2.17 10.24 5.16
CA ILE A 75 3.30 10.02 6.07
C ILE A 75 4.38 9.21 5.37
N GLN A 76 5.63 9.68 5.49
CA GLN A 76 6.80 8.96 5.00
C GLN A 76 7.78 8.72 6.16
N MET A 77 8.18 7.47 6.36
CA MET A 77 9.09 7.08 7.44
C MET A 77 10.24 6.23 6.91
N ILE A 78 11.46 6.53 7.37
CA ILE A 78 12.61 5.68 7.12
C ILE A 78 12.82 4.76 8.32
N VAL A 79 12.58 3.46 8.14
CA VAL A 79 12.62 2.46 9.21
C VAL A 79 13.73 1.42 9.00
N SER A 80 14.15 0.77 10.08
CA SER A 80 15.13 -0.30 10.05
C SER A 80 14.47 -1.62 9.63
N LEU A 81 14.91 -2.16 8.49
CA LEU A 81 14.53 -3.50 8.04
C LEU A 81 14.75 -4.57 9.12
N LYS A 82 15.84 -4.42 9.90
CA LYS A 82 16.20 -5.39 10.94
C LYS A 82 15.17 -5.39 12.06
N HIS A 83 14.69 -4.23 12.50
CA HIS A 83 13.66 -4.14 13.55
C HIS A 83 12.33 -4.70 13.07
N LEU A 84 11.90 -4.34 11.85
CA LEU A 84 10.65 -4.87 11.27
C LEU A 84 10.67 -6.41 11.18
N ARG A 85 11.73 -7.00 10.61
CA ARG A 85 11.83 -8.46 10.47
C ARG A 85 11.99 -9.19 11.81
N LEU A 86 12.55 -8.53 12.82
CA LEU A 86 12.74 -9.12 14.14
C LEU A 86 11.41 -9.13 14.90
N ALA A 87 10.67 -8.04 14.84
CA ALA A 87 9.43 -7.84 15.59
C ALA A 87 8.23 -8.59 15.00
N SER A 88 8.18 -8.74 13.66
CA SER A 88 7.01 -9.29 12.97
C SER A 88 7.38 -10.47 12.08
N PRO A 89 6.72 -11.63 12.24
CA PRO A 89 6.80 -12.73 11.28
C PRO A 89 6.22 -12.33 9.91
N VAL A 90 5.22 -11.44 9.88
CA VAL A 90 4.60 -10.94 8.65
C VAL A 90 5.59 -10.11 7.84
N PHE A 91 6.25 -9.12 8.46
CA PHE A 91 7.31 -8.36 7.79
C PHE A 91 8.50 -9.25 7.41
N LYS A 92 8.85 -10.23 8.24
CA LYS A 92 9.91 -11.20 7.92
C LYS A 92 9.62 -11.99 6.64
N ALA A 93 8.38 -12.43 6.47
CA ALA A 93 7.95 -13.15 5.27
C ALA A 93 7.89 -12.22 4.04
N ARG A 94 7.20 -11.09 4.16
CA ARG A 94 7.00 -10.12 3.07
C ARG A 94 8.30 -9.52 2.54
N LEU A 95 9.26 -9.27 3.43
CA LEU A 95 10.53 -8.63 3.08
C LEU A 95 11.64 -9.63 2.74
N LYS A 96 11.36 -10.93 2.63
CA LYS A 96 12.40 -11.94 2.36
C LYS A 96 12.97 -11.77 0.93
N PRO A 97 14.29 -12.03 0.71
CA PRO A 97 14.82 -12.12 -0.65
C PRO A 97 14.05 -13.13 -1.51
N GLY A 98 13.87 -12.84 -2.80
CA GLY A 98 12.99 -13.61 -3.70
C GLY A 98 11.60 -13.00 -3.92
N PHE A 99 11.25 -11.95 -3.16
CA PHE A 99 10.14 -11.05 -3.48
C PHE A 99 10.68 -9.72 -4.00
N ARG A 100 9.86 -8.98 -4.77
CA ARG A 100 10.22 -7.68 -5.35
C ARG A 100 10.86 -6.72 -4.34
N GLU A 101 10.27 -6.61 -3.16
CA GLU A 101 10.72 -5.73 -2.07
C GLU A 101 12.06 -6.23 -1.47
N GLY A 102 12.19 -7.54 -1.27
CA GLY A 102 13.41 -8.17 -0.74
C GLY A 102 14.60 -8.12 -1.71
N ASP A 103 14.34 -8.23 -3.02
CA ASP A 103 15.36 -8.14 -4.05
C ASP A 103 15.83 -6.70 -4.26
N ALA A 104 14.92 -5.73 -4.26
CA ALA A 104 15.26 -4.30 -4.25
C ALA A 104 16.13 -3.96 -3.03
N LEU A 105 15.78 -4.47 -1.84
CA LEU A 105 16.61 -4.29 -0.65
C LEU A 105 18.02 -4.86 -0.80
N ARG A 106 18.15 -6.06 -1.40
CA ARG A 106 19.47 -6.70 -1.59
C ARG A 106 20.33 -5.91 -2.57
N ASN A 107 19.75 -5.45 -3.67
CA ASN A 107 20.48 -4.83 -4.76
C ASN A 107 20.79 -3.34 -4.48
N ASN A 108 19.85 -2.61 -3.88
CA ASN A 108 19.92 -1.16 -3.71
C ASN A 108 20.21 -0.72 -2.27
N GLY A 109 20.09 -1.62 -1.29
CA GLY A 109 20.25 -1.31 0.13
C GLY A 109 19.07 -0.57 0.77
N TYR A 110 18.07 -0.19 -0.05
CA TYR A 110 16.79 0.39 0.35
C TYR A 110 15.65 -0.13 -0.55
N THR A 111 14.42 0.01 -0.06
CA THR A 111 13.21 -0.19 -0.86
C THR A 111 12.12 0.74 -0.35
N GLU A 112 11.14 1.03 -1.19
CA GLU A 112 9.95 1.80 -0.83
C GLU A 112 8.76 0.85 -0.77
N ILE A 113 7.95 0.96 0.29
CA ILE A 113 6.77 0.12 0.48
C ILE A 113 5.60 1.00 0.83
N TYR A 114 4.51 0.76 0.11
CA TYR A 114 3.26 1.46 0.29
C TYR A 114 2.31 0.62 1.15
N PHE A 115 1.71 1.28 2.15
CA PHE A 115 0.76 0.70 3.10
C PHE A 115 -0.53 1.53 3.08
N PRO A 116 -1.39 1.33 2.06
CA PRO A 116 -2.60 2.14 1.89
C PRO A 116 -3.69 1.84 2.92
N ASP A 117 -3.71 0.61 3.44
CA ASP A 117 -4.82 0.11 4.26
C ASP A 117 -4.57 0.27 5.77
N ASP A 118 -3.46 0.90 6.17
CA ASP A 118 -3.10 1.08 7.57
C ASP A 118 -3.28 2.54 7.97
N ASP A 119 -3.84 2.76 9.17
CA ASP A 119 -3.92 4.10 9.73
C ASP A 119 -2.51 4.69 9.92
N PRO A 120 -2.21 5.89 9.38
CA PRO A 120 -0.90 6.50 9.47
C PRO A 120 -0.42 6.75 10.91
N GLY A 121 -1.33 7.12 11.81
CA GLY A 121 -1.02 7.43 13.21
C GLY A 121 -0.69 6.17 14.00
N ALA A 122 -1.55 5.15 13.93
CA ALA A 122 -1.33 3.85 14.55
C ALA A 122 -0.05 3.19 14.04
N PHE A 123 0.18 3.19 12.72
CA PHE A 123 1.40 2.63 12.16
C PHE A 123 2.64 3.40 12.62
N TYR A 124 2.57 4.73 12.73
CA TYR A 124 3.65 5.55 13.28
C TYR A 124 4.00 5.15 14.72
N ILE A 125 3.00 5.03 15.60
CA ILE A 125 3.20 4.64 17.00
C ILE A 125 3.87 3.27 17.09
N VAL A 126 3.39 2.29 16.32
CA VAL A 126 4.04 0.97 16.25
C VAL A 126 5.48 1.10 15.80
N MET A 127 5.77 1.87 14.76
CA MET A 127 7.16 2.07 14.32
C MET A 127 8.01 2.72 15.41
N ALA A 128 7.49 3.70 16.16
CA ALA A 128 8.19 4.31 17.28
C ALA A 128 8.51 3.30 18.39
N ILE A 129 7.55 2.43 18.74
CA ILE A 129 7.75 1.32 19.71
C ILE A 129 8.86 0.38 19.23
N LEU A 130 8.76 -0.12 17.99
CA LEU A 130 9.74 -1.07 17.44
C LEU A 130 11.17 -0.50 17.32
N HIS A 131 11.29 0.83 17.26
CA HIS A 131 12.57 1.52 17.20
C HIS A 131 13.03 2.06 18.56
N ALA A 132 12.32 1.73 19.65
CA ALA A 132 12.57 2.23 21.01
C ALA A 132 12.62 3.77 21.08
N TYR A 133 11.77 4.44 20.29
CA TYR A 133 11.69 5.88 20.24
C TYR A 133 10.55 6.39 21.13
N ALA A 134 10.70 6.17 22.44
CA ALA A 134 9.64 6.40 23.43
C ALA A 134 9.16 7.86 23.53
N GLY A 135 9.96 8.84 23.09
CA GLY A 135 9.58 10.26 23.11
C GLY A 135 8.44 10.61 22.17
N ASP A 136 8.17 9.74 21.18
CA ASP A 136 7.17 9.95 20.14
C ASP A 136 5.93 9.07 20.32
N ILE A 137 5.85 8.33 21.43
CA ILE A 137 4.67 7.57 21.82
C ILE A 137 3.78 8.50 22.66
N PRO A 138 2.54 8.79 22.23
CA PRO A 138 1.62 9.61 23.01
C PRO A 138 1.25 8.89 24.33
N TRP A 139 1.13 9.68 25.40
CA TRP A 139 0.76 9.17 26.73
C TRP A 139 -0.73 8.88 26.86
N ASP A 140 -1.54 9.61 26.07
CA ASP A 140 -2.98 9.50 26.03
C ASP A 140 -3.39 9.15 24.60
N LEU A 141 -4.23 8.13 24.47
CA LEU A 141 -4.81 7.69 23.21
C LEU A 141 -6.33 7.60 23.37
N GLU A 142 -7.05 8.09 22.38
CA GLU A 142 -8.50 7.90 22.28
C GLU A 142 -8.82 6.43 21.97
N ILE A 143 -10.05 6.02 22.28
CA ILE A 143 -10.52 4.63 22.04
C ILE A 143 -10.37 4.26 20.56
N GLN A 144 -10.60 5.20 19.64
CA GLN A 144 -10.44 4.98 18.21
C GLN A 144 -8.98 4.72 17.83
N GLU A 145 -8.05 5.51 18.37
CA GLU A 145 -6.61 5.33 18.10
C GLU A 145 -6.09 4.01 18.67
N LEU A 146 -6.57 3.62 19.85
CA LEU A 146 -6.28 2.29 20.44
C LEU A 146 -6.83 1.15 19.57
N PHE A 147 -8.00 1.34 18.96
CA PHE A 147 -8.57 0.36 18.04
C PHE A 147 -7.74 0.22 16.77
N GLU A 148 -7.35 1.33 16.13
CA GLU A 148 -6.45 1.31 14.97
C GLU A 148 -5.09 0.67 15.31
N LEU A 149 -4.56 0.99 16.50
CA LEU A 149 -3.33 0.37 17.00
C LEU A 149 -3.49 -1.15 17.14
N ALA A 150 -4.61 -1.62 17.69
CA ALA A 150 -4.89 -3.04 17.83
C ALA A 150 -4.99 -3.74 16.45
N ILE A 151 -5.59 -3.09 15.45
CA ILE A 151 -5.63 -3.60 14.06
C ILE A 151 -4.22 -3.78 13.53
N VAL A 152 -3.36 -2.75 13.61
CA VAL A 152 -1.98 -2.83 13.11
C VAL A 152 -1.20 -3.93 13.85
N VAL A 153 -1.36 -4.01 15.18
CA VAL A 153 -0.66 -5.00 16.01
C VAL A 153 -1.07 -6.43 15.64
N ASP A 154 -2.37 -6.69 15.44
CA ASP A 154 -2.84 -8.02 15.04
C ASP A 154 -2.44 -8.37 13.60
N LYS A 155 -2.64 -7.43 12.66
CA LYS A 155 -2.32 -7.60 11.23
C LYS A 155 -0.87 -8.01 11.02
N TYR A 156 0.05 -7.36 11.75
CA TYR A 156 1.48 -7.63 11.63
C TYR A 156 2.02 -8.59 12.69
N LYS A 157 1.16 -9.16 13.55
CA LYS A 157 1.54 -10.10 14.63
C LYS A 157 2.67 -9.53 15.51
N LEU A 158 2.41 -8.36 16.07
CA LEU A 158 3.37 -7.54 16.82
C LEU A 158 3.16 -7.56 18.34
N LEU A 159 2.21 -8.35 18.86
CA LEU A 159 1.84 -8.33 20.28
C LEU A 159 3.05 -8.47 21.22
N GLU A 160 3.96 -9.41 20.95
CA GLU A 160 5.17 -9.61 21.77
C GLU A 160 6.16 -8.44 21.69
N ALA A 161 6.13 -7.67 20.61
CA ALA A 161 7.05 -6.55 20.39
C ALA A 161 6.55 -5.23 20.99
N VAL A 162 5.25 -5.15 21.30
CA VAL A 162 4.59 -3.94 21.83
C VAL A 162 4.03 -4.10 23.24
N ALA A 163 4.07 -5.31 23.81
CA ALA A 163 3.66 -5.63 25.18
C ALA A 163 4.73 -5.23 26.21
#